data_AF-A0A2T5GW29-F1
#
_entry.id   AF-A0A2T5GW29-F1
#
_cell.length_a   1.000
_cell.length_b   1.000
_cell.length_c   1.000
_cell.angle_alpha   90.00
_cell.angle_beta   90.00
_cell.angle_gamma   90.00
#
_symmetry.space_group_name_H-M   'P 1'
#
loop_
_entity.id
_entity.type
_entity.pdbx_description
1 polymer ?
#
loop_
_entity_poly.entity_id
_entity_poly.type
_entity_poly.pdbx_seq_one_letter_code
_entity_poly.pdbx_strand_id
1 'polypeptide(L)'
;MAGGAGEEPPPKGGEVTPLFFIGAVLGHALAGPIGVPVDLLAALGFVAVFAGAANTPLACTIMGVELFGAETAVPVAVACFVAYACSGHNGIYLSQRVAVPKRAGSTLPPDLTLRDARALRPVSDLSDLFAPYLTEGLSMSDAHHVSQTEIGWSAST
;
A
#
# COMPACT_ATOMS: atom_id res chain seq x y z
N MET A 1 4.86 41.88 -33.15
CA MET A 1 4.15 41.25 -32.02
C MET A 1 4.13 39.74 -32.26
N ALA A 2 5.11 39.02 -31.71
CA ALA A 2 5.14 37.55 -31.78
C ALA A 2 4.43 37.02 -30.52
N GLY A 3 3.14 36.74 -30.64
CA GLY A 3 2.34 36.11 -29.58
C GLY A 3 2.63 34.62 -29.54
N GLY A 4 2.90 34.11 -28.34
CA GLY A 4 3.53 32.82 -28.08
C GLY A 4 2.85 31.61 -28.71
N ALA A 5 3.69 30.67 -29.16
CA ALA A 5 3.29 29.31 -29.45
C ALA A 5 2.65 28.71 -28.20
N GLY A 6 1.39 28.26 -28.32
CA GLY A 6 0.73 27.51 -27.26
C GLY A 6 1.45 26.18 -27.07
N GLU A 7 2.13 26.01 -25.94
CA GLU A 7 2.54 24.69 -25.49
C GLU A 7 1.27 23.87 -25.22
N GLU A 8 1.05 22.81 -26.02
CA GLU A 8 0.02 21.81 -25.74
C GLU A 8 0.28 21.24 -24.33
N PRO A 9 -0.74 21.17 -23.46
CA PRO A 9 -0.57 20.67 -22.11
C PRO A 9 -0.04 19.23 -22.15
N PRO A 10 0.87 18.86 -21.24
CA PRO A 10 1.41 17.50 -21.20
C PRO A 10 0.27 16.48 -21.11
N PRO A 11 0.39 15.33 -21.80
CA PRO A 11 -0.65 14.32 -21.80
C PRO A 11 -0.95 13.87 -20.38
N LYS A 12 -2.24 13.81 -20.03
CA LYS A 12 -2.68 13.29 -18.73
C LYS A 12 -2.41 11.80 -18.69
N GLY A 13 -1.52 11.36 -17.79
CA GLY A 13 -1.18 9.95 -17.62
C GLY A 13 -2.35 9.14 -17.05
N GLY A 14 -2.52 7.91 -17.53
CA GLY A 14 -3.48 6.95 -16.98
C GLY A 14 -2.82 6.04 -15.92
N GLU A 15 -3.37 6.02 -14.71
CA GLU A 15 -2.87 5.18 -13.60
C GLU A 15 -3.31 3.71 -13.72
N VAL A 16 -4.27 3.41 -14.59
CA VAL A 16 -4.91 2.09 -14.71
C VAL A 16 -3.94 1.02 -15.25
N THR A 17 -3.26 1.31 -16.36
CA THR A 17 -2.35 0.34 -17.01
C THR A 17 -1.16 -0.03 -16.10
N PRO A 18 -0.53 0.90 -15.38
CA PRO A 18 0.46 0.55 -14.36
C PRO A 18 -0.07 -0.40 -13.28
N LEU A 19 -1.30 -0.20 -12.78
CA LEU A 19 -1.89 -1.08 -11.75
C LEU A 19 -2.09 -2.51 -12.25
N PHE A 20 -2.55 -2.65 -13.49
CA PHE A 20 -2.66 -3.93 -14.16
C PHE A 20 -1.32 -4.66 -14.27
N PHE A 21 -0.28 -3.94 -14.69
CA PHE A 21 1.07 -4.49 -14.80
C PHE A 21 1.62 -4.93 -13.43
N ILE A 22 1.48 -4.09 -12.40
CA ILE A 22 1.89 -4.41 -11.03
C ILE A 22 1.17 -5.67 -10.53
N GLY A 23 -0.14 -5.75 -10.75
CA GLY A 23 -0.93 -6.92 -10.37
C GLY A 23 -0.49 -8.20 -11.07
N ALA A 24 -0.30 -8.16 -12.38
CA ALA A 24 0.12 -9.32 -13.15
C ALA A 24 1.52 -9.82 -12.72
N VAL A 25 2.46 -8.91 -12.51
CA VAL A 25 3.82 -9.24 -12.06
C VAL A 25 3.82 -9.80 -10.63
N LEU A 26 3.05 -9.21 -9.72
CA LEU A 26 2.89 -9.75 -8.37
C LEU A 26 2.31 -11.17 -8.41
N GLY A 27 1.27 -11.41 -9.21
CA GLY A 27 0.70 -12.74 -9.40
C GLY A 27 1.71 -13.74 -9.95
N HIS A 28 2.42 -13.36 -11.01
CA HIS A 28 3.50 -14.17 -11.60
C HIS A 28 4.55 -14.58 -10.56
N ALA A 29 5.03 -13.63 -9.76
CA ALA A 29 6.04 -13.89 -8.74
C ALA A 29 5.56 -14.85 -7.63
N LEU A 30 4.27 -14.82 -7.29
CA LEU A 30 3.68 -15.68 -6.26
C LEU A 30 3.31 -17.08 -6.77
N ALA A 31 3.16 -17.26 -8.08
CA ALA A 31 2.70 -18.52 -8.67
C ALA A 31 3.62 -19.72 -8.36
N GLY A 32 4.94 -19.53 -8.50
CA GLY A 32 5.94 -20.56 -8.25
C GLY A 32 5.91 -21.08 -6.79
N PRO A 33 6.05 -20.20 -5.78
CA PRO A 33 5.98 -20.60 -4.37
C PRO A 33 4.66 -21.26 -3.95
N ILE A 34 3.52 -20.86 -4.54
CA ILE A 34 2.20 -21.41 -4.21
C ILE A 34 1.94 -22.74 -4.95
N GLY A 35 2.65 -23.01 -6.06
CA GLY A 35 2.53 -24.25 -6.84
C GLY A 35 1.28 -24.28 -7.73
N VAL A 36 0.89 -23.12 -8.29
CA VAL A 36 -0.33 -22.94 -9.08
C VAL A 36 0.04 -22.34 -10.44
N PRO A 37 -0.75 -22.54 -11.53
CA PRO A 37 -0.38 -22.04 -12.85
C PRO A 37 -0.10 -20.53 -12.86
N VAL A 38 1.02 -20.16 -13.51
CA VAL A 38 1.51 -18.78 -13.60
C VAL A 38 0.47 -17.86 -14.24
N ASP A 39 -0.16 -18.31 -15.33
CA ASP A 39 -1.15 -17.53 -16.06
C ASP A 39 -2.38 -17.23 -15.19
N LEU A 40 -2.81 -18.20 -14.38
CA LEU A 40 -3.93 -18.04 -13.46
C LEU A 40 -3.61 -16.99 -12.40
N LEU A 41 -2.49 -17.11 -11.68
CA LEU A 41 -2.16 -16.13 -10.65
C LEU A 41 -1.87 -14.75 -11.23
N ALA A 42 -1.24 -14.66 -12.41
CA ALA A 42 -1.03 -13.39 -13.08
C ALA A 42 -2.37 -12.70 -13.42
N ALA A 43 -3.34 -13.45 -13.95
CA ALA A 43 -4.70 -12.95 -14.21
C ALA A 43 -5.40 -12.50 -12.91
N LEU A 44 -5.33 -13.30 -11.85
CA LEU A 44 -5.91 -12.94 -10.55
C LEU A 44 -5.26 -11.69 -9.95
N GLY A 45 -3.94 -11.57 -10.03
CA GLY A 45 -3.21 -10.40 -9.56
C GLY A 45 -3.57 -9.13 -10.35
N PHE A 46 -3.64 -9.24 -11.68
CA PHE A 46 -4.05 -8.16 -12.61
C PHE A 46 -5.40 -7.56 -12.17
N VAL A 47 -6.42 -8.39 -11.95
CA VAL A 47 -7.76 -7.92 -11.58
C VAL A 47 -7.85 -7.49 -10.12
N ALA A 48 -7.21 -8.21 -9.20
CA ALA A 48 -7.34 -7.98 -7.76
C ALA A 48 -6.67 -6.67 -7.32
N VAL A 49 -5.48 -6.35 -7.85
CA VAL A 49 -4.81 -5.09 -7.50
C VAL A 49 -5.64 -3.89 -7.96
N PHE A 50 -6.17 -3.94 -9.19
CA PHE A 50 -7.04 -2.87 -9.66
C PHE A 50 -8.36 -2.81 -8.85
N ALA A 51 -8.97 -3.94 -8.52
CA ALA A 51 -10.17 -4.00 -7.68
C ALA A 51 -9.98 -3.34 -6.30
N GLY A 52 -8.84 -3.61 -5.65
CA GLY A 52 -8.48 -3.00 -4.38
C GLY A 52 -8.17 -1.51 -4.50
N ALA A 53 -7.43 -1.11 -5.53
CA ALA A 53 -7.04 0.29 -5.77
C ALA A 53 -8.21 1.19 -6.21
N ALA A 54 -9.12 0.68 -7.05
CA ALA A 54 -10.29 1.40 -7.52
C ALA A 54 -11.51 1.27 -6.58
N ASN A 55 -11.48 0.34 -5.62
CA ASN A 55 -12.60 -0.01 -4.75
C ASN A 55 -13.87 -0.44 -5.51
N THR A 56 -13.70 -1.19 -6.60
CA THR A 56 -14.80 -1.63 -7.48
C THR A 56 -14.79 -3.15 -7.68
N PRO A 57 -14.92 -3.96 -6.61
CA PRO A 57 -14.74 -5.41 -6.68
C PRO A 57 -15.70 -6.09 -7.66
N LEU A 58 -16.94 -5.63 -7.75
CA LEU A 58 -17.95 -6.19 -8.66
C LEU A 58 -17.60 -5.92 -10.13
N ALA A 59 -17.26 -4.68 -10.48
CA ALA A 59 -16.89 -4.32 -11.85
C ALA A 59 -15.61 -5.06 -12.28
N CYS A 60 -14.63 -5.15 -11.40
CA CYS A 60 -13.39 -5.88 -11.68
C CYS A 60 -13.60 -7.39 -11.79
N THR A 61 -14.60 -7.95 -11.09
CA THR A 61 -14.97 -9.36 -11.24
C THR A 61 -15.53 -9.63 -12.63
N ILE A 62 -16.47 -8.80 -13.09
CA ILE A 62 -17.06 -8.92 -14.42
C ILE A 62 -15.97 -8.75 -15.50
N MET A 63 -15.16 -7.71 -15.38
CA MET A 63 -14.03 -7.48 -16.27
C MET A 63 -13.06 -8.68 -16.32
N GLY A 64 -12.75 -9.28 -15.17
CA GLY A 64 -11.89 -10.46 -15.12
C GLY A 64 -12.49 -11.66 -15.83
N VAL A 65 -13.79 -11.90 -15.65
CA VAL A 65 -14.52 -12.96 -16.35
C VAL A 65 -14.52 -12.74 -17.86
N GLU A 66 -14.71 -11.49 -18.32
CA GLU A 66 -14.69 -11.15 -19.74
C GLU A 66 -13.30 -11.32 -20.37
N LEU A 67 -12.23 -11.00 -19.63
CA LEU A 67 -10.85 -11.08 -20.13
C LEU A 67 -10.25 -12.49 -20.08
N PHE A 68 -10.58 -13.26 -19.04
CA PHE A 68 -9.88 -14.52 -18.71
C PHE A 68 -10.80 -15.76 -18.71
N GLY A 69 -12.06 -15.60 -19.08
CA GLY A 69 -13.01 -16.71 -19.19
C GLY A 69 -13.79 -17.01 -17.91
N ALA A 70 -14.98 -17.59 -18.09
CA ALA A 70 -15.92 -17.86 -17.00
C ALA A 70 -15.45 -18.97 -16.05
N GLU A 71 -14.53 -19.83 -16.47
CA GLU A 71 -13.90 -20.83 -15.59
C GLU A 71 -13.15 -20.20 -14.42
N THR A 72 -12.70 -18.95 -14.56
CA THR A 72 -11.99 -18.22 -13.51
C THR A 72 -12.91 -17.34 -12.65
N ALA A 73 -14.23 -17.37 -12.86
CA ALA A 73 -15.16 -16.44 -12.22
C ALA A 73 -15.10 -16.47 -10.68
N VAL A 74 -15.08 -17.66 -10.09
CA VAL A 74 -15.01 -17.83 -8.63
C VAL A 74 -13.68 -17.31 -8.06
N PRO A 75 -12.50 -17.76 -8.53
CA PRO A 75 -11.24 -17.26 -7.97
C PRO A 75 -11.02 -15.76 -8.25
N VAL A 76 -11.47 -15.24 -9.40
CA VAL A 76 -11.45 -13.79 -9.70
C VAL A 76 -12.30 -13.02 -8.69
N ALA A 77 -13.54 -13.45 -8.44
CA ALA A 77 -14.40 -12.81 -7.47
C ALA A 77 -13.76 -12.81 -6.08
N VAL A 78 -13.29 -13.96 -5.60
CA VAL A 78 -12.62 -14.07 -4.30
C VAL A 78 -11.43 -13.11 -4.23
N ALA A 79 -10.56 -13.09 -5.24
CA ALA A 79 -9.38 -12.22 -5.26
C ALA A 79 -9.78 -10.73 -5.24
N CYS A 80 -10.76 -10.32 -6.04
CA CYS A 80 -11.26 -8.95 -6.06
C CYS A 80 -11.85 -8.50 -4.72
N PHE A 81 -12.68 -9.34 -4.08
CA PHE A 81 -13.30 -8.99 -2.80
C PHE A 81 -12.31 -9.00 -1.63
N VAL A 82 -11.35 -9.93 -1.62
CA VAL A 82 -10.27 -9.94 -0.62
C VAL A 82 -9.41 -8.70 -0.76
N ALA A 83 -8.97 -8.36 -1.98
CA ALA A 83 -8.19 -7.14 -2.21
C ALA A 83 -8.96 -5.86 -1.84
N TYR A 84 -10.26 -5.81 -2.14
CA TYR A 84 -11.15 -4.73 -1.70
C TYR A 84 -11.25 -4.63 -0.18
N ALA A 85 -11.36 -5.74 0.55
CA ALA A 85 -11.39 -5.74 2.01
C ALA A 85 -10.05 -5.25 2.59
N CYS A 86 -8.92 -5.75 2.05
CA CYS A 86 -7.58 -5.38 2.47
C CYS A 86 -7.25 -3.90 2.21
N SER A 87 -7.79 -3.29 1.16
CA SER A 87 -7.51 -1.87 0.85
C SER A 87 -8.10 -0.89 1.88
N GLY A 88 -9.14 -1.30 2.64
CA GLY A 88 -9.84 -0.42 3.56
C GLY A 88 -10.42 0.81 2.84
N HIS A 89 -10.37 1.99 3.45
CA HIS A 89 -10.81 3.25 2.82
C HIS A 89 -9.68 3.94 2.02
N ASN A 90 -8.82 3.15 1.38
CA ASN A 90 -7.83 3.66 0.41
C ASN A 90 -8.31 3.39 -1.00
N GLY A 91 -8.12 4.35 -1.89
CA GLY A 91 -8.33 4.16 -3.32
C GLY A 91 -7.75 5.32 -4.12
N ILE A 92 -7.64 5.13 -5.43
CA ILE A 92 -7.11 6.11 -6.40
C ILE A 92 -8.14 7.21 -6.71
N TYR A 93 -9.44 6.90 -6.59
CA TYR A 93 -10.52 7.85 -6.83
C TYR A 93 -10.94 8.57 -5.54
N LEU A 94 -10.24 9.65 -5.19
CA LEU A 94 -10.45 10.36 -3.92
C LEU A 94 -11.87 10.95 -3.71
N SER A 95 -12.60 11.21 -4.79
CA SER A 95 -13.98 11.71 -4.76
C SER A 95 -15.02 10.61 -4.51
N GLN A 96 -14.62 9.34 -4.54
CA GLN A 96 -15.50 8.22 -4.26
C GLN A 96 -16.05 8.33 -2.84
N ARG A 97 -17.37 8.09 -2.68
CA ARG A 97 -18.05 8.12 -1.39
C ARG A 97 -18.05 6.74 -0.75
N VAL A 98 -17.84 6.71 0.56
CA VAL A 98 -17.93 5.48 1.38
C VAL A 98 -19.38 5.30 1.78
N ALA A 99 -20.04 4.29 1.22
CA ALA A 99 -21.40 3.91 1.62
C ALA A 99 -21.41 3.02 2.88
N VAL A 100 -20.52 2.03 2.92
CA VAL A 100 -20.43 1.06 4.01
C VAL A 100 -18.97 0.95 4.48
N PRO A 101 -18.69 1.06 5.78
CA PRO A 101 -17.34 0.87 6.29
C PRO A 101 -16.87 -0.59 6.14
N LYS A 102 -15.63 -0.78 5.68
CA LYS A 102 -15.08 -2.14 5.45
C LYS A 102 -14.59 -2.87 6.70
N ARG A 103 -14.42 -2.16 7.83
CA ARG A 103 -13.92 -2.72 9.10
C ARG A 103 -14.99 -2.59 10.18
N ALA A 104 -15.27 -3.70 10.86
CA ALA A 104 -16.16 -3.71 12.03
C ALA A 104 -15.62 -2.73 13.09
N GLY A 105 -16.47 -1.82 13.57
CA GLY A 105 -16.12 -0.79 14.56
C GLY A 105 -15.63 0.55 14.00
N SER A 106 -15.47 0.70 12.68
CA SER A 106 -15.21 2.02 12.10
C SER A 106 -16.50 2.83 11.92
N THR A 107 -16.73 3.80 12.81
CA THR A 107 -17.82 4.78 12.67
C THR A 107 -17.37 5.90 11.76
N LEU A 108 -17.58 5.74 10.45
CA LEU A 108 -17.43 6.84 9.51
C LEU A 108 -18.76 7.59 9.38
N PRO A 109 -18.74 8.93 9.32
CA PRO A 109 -19.91 9.70 8.92
C PRO A 109 -20.45 9.19 7.58
N PRO A 110 -21.78 9.15 7.40
CA PRO A 110 -22.36 8.75 6.12
C PRO A 110 -21.90 9.71 5.01
N ASP A 111 -21.78 9.18 3.79
CA ASP A 111 -21.46 9.92 2.55
C ASP A 111 -20.10 10.61 2.50
N LEU A 112 -19.20 10.27 3.42
CA LEU A 112 -17.84 10.79 3.43
C LEU A 112 -17.07 10.37 2.17
N THR A 113 -16.29 11.28 1.58
CA THR A 113 -15.41 10.92 0.46
C THR A 113 -14.15 10.20 0.96
N LEU A 114 -13.47 9.44 0.10
CA LEU A 114 -12.18 8.82 0.44
C LEU A 114 -11.11 9.86 0.80
N ARG A 115 -11.18 11.07 0.23
CA ARG A 115 -10.33 12.19 0.61
C ARG A 115 -10.52 12.56 2.09
N ASP A 116 -11.77 12.75 2.50
CA ASP A 116 -12.07 13.18 3.86
C ASP A 116 -11.80 12.03 4.85
N ALA A 117 -12.13 10.79 4.47
CA ALA A 117 -11.79 9.59 5.25
C ALA A 117 -10.29 9.47 5.52
N ARG A 118 -9.46 9.85 4.53
CA ARG A 118 -8.01 9.88 4.66
C ARG A 118 -7.53 10.99 5.60
N ALA A 119 -8.17 12.16 5.57
CA ALA A 119 -7.82 13.29 6.45
C ALA A 119 -8.14 13.01 7.92
N LEU A 120 -9.14 12.16 8.20
CA LEU A 120 -9.50 11.74 9.55
C LEU A 120 -8.61 10.63 10.13
N ARG A 121 -7.66 10.08 9.36
CA ARG A 121 -6.79 9.02 9.87
C ARG A 121 -5.77 9.57 10.87
N PRO A 122 -5.66 8.96 12.07
CA PRO A 122 -4.55 9.24 12.95
C PRO A 122 -3.24 8.96 12.21
N VAL A 123 -2.31 9.92 12.25
CA VAL A 123 -0.92 9.65 11.89
C VAL A 123 -0.39 8.72 12.97
N SER A 124 -0.15 7.46 12.62
CA SER A 124 0.65 6.57 13.44
C SER A 124 2.09 7.09 13.39
N ASP A 125 2.57 7.62 14.52
CA ASP A 125 3.94 8.10 14.63
C ASP A 125 4.87 6.89 14.68
N LEU A 126 6.02 6.97 14.00
CA LEU A 126 7.02 5.89 14.02
C LEU A 126 7.53 5.64 15.44
N SER A 127 7.43 6.63 16.33
CA SER A 127 7.74 6.50 17.75
C SER A 127 6.88 5.44 18.45
N ASP A 128 5.61 5.22 18.05
CA ASP A 128 4.72 4.23 18.66
C ASP A 128 5.21 2.78 18.46
N LEU A 129 5.97 2.53 17.39
CA LEU A 129 6.55 1.22 17.10
C LEU A 129 7.84 0.94 17.89
N PHE A 130 8.59 1.98 18.26
CA PHE A 130 9.89 1.88 18.95
C PHE A 130 9.87 2.35 20.41
N ALA A 131 8.74 2.88 20.90
CA ALA A 131 8.51 3.25 22.29
C ALA A 131 8.94 2.17 23.32
N PRO A 132 8.67 0.86 23.12
CA PRO A 132 9.12 -0.16 24.06
C PRO A 132 10.65 -0.35 24.08
N TYR A 133 11.39 0.06 23.04
CA TYR A 133 12.86 -0.09 22.98
C TYR A 133 13.62 1.14 23.50
N LEU A 134 13.10 2.35 23.26
CA LEU A 134 13.73 3.60 23.73
C LEU A 134 13.75 3.74 25.27
N THR A 135 12.84 3.05 25.97
CA THR A 135 12.75 3.09 27.43
C THR A 135 13.83 2.26 28.13
N GLU A 136 14.34 1.19 27.50
CA GLU A 136 15.40 0.34 28.09
C GLU A 136 16.81 0.93 27.91
N GLY A 137 17.04 1.77 26.90
CA GLY A 137 18.37 2.33 26.61
C GLY A 137 18.87 3.40 27.59
N LEU A 138 18.00 3.93 28.46
CA LEU A 138 18.33 5.01 29.41
C LEU A 138 18.66 4.51 30.83
N SER A 139 18.58 3.20 31.09
CA SER A 139 18.86 2.64 32.44
C SER A 139 20.29 2.10 32.63
N MET A 140 21.14 2.06 31.60
CA MET A 140 22.55 1.64 31.73
C MET A 140 23.51 2.84 31.54
N SER A 141 23.55 3.74 32.51
CA SER A 141 24.64 4.71 32.67
C SER A 141 25.22 4.61 34.08
N ASP A 142 25.83 3.46 34.37
CA ASP A 142 26.96 3.46 35.30
C ASP A 142 28.17 3.96 34.51
N ALA A 143 28.38 5.28 34.60
CA ALA A 143 29.55 5.94 34.04
C ALA A 143 30.82 5.42 34.72
N HIS A 144 31.54 4.55 34.04
CA HIS A 144 32.85 4.08 34.50
C HIS A 144 33.85 5.24 34.37
N HIS A 145 34.17 5.89 35.49
CA HIS A 145 35.16 6.96 35.56
C HIS A 145 36.56 6.38 35.32
N VAL A 146 37.14 6.63 34.14
CA VAL A 146 38.54 6.30 33.85
C VAL A 146 39.43 7.42 34.40
N SER A 147 40.41 7.07 35.24
CA SER A 147 41.40 8.00 35.81
C SER A 147 42.63 8.08 34.90
N GLN A 148 43.19 9.29 34.75
CA GLN A 148 44.30 9.61 33.81
C GLN A 148 45.63 8.91 34.11
N THR A 149 45.71 8.05 35.12
CA THR A 149 46.91 7.26 35.47
C THR A 149 47.10 5.99 34.63
N GLU A 150 46.12 5.56 33.82
CA GLU A 150 46.27 4.41 32.91
C GLU A 150 46.88 4.75 31.54
N ILE A 151 46.95 6.03 31.17
CA ILE A 151 47.56 6.46 29.91
C ILE A 151 49.07 6.62 30.16
N GLY A 152 49.77 5.49 30.18
CA GLY A 152 51.23 5.44 30.31
C GLY A 152 51.93 6.15 29.16
N TRP A 153 52.18 7.45 29.31
CA TRP A 153 53.20 8.17 28.54
C TRP A 153 54.46 8.28 29.41
N SER A 154 55.31 7.25 29.35
CA SER A 154 56.71 7.38 29.74
C SER A 154 57.40 8.29 28.73
N ALA A 155 57.54 9.58 29.07
CA ALA A 155 58.37 10.51 28.32
C ALA A 155 59.84 10.24 28.66
N SER A 156 60.50 9.46 27.80
CA SER A 156 61.95 9.43 27.71
C SER A 156 62.45 10.73 27.08
N THR A 157 63.08 11.61 27.89
CA THR A 157 64.40 12.25 27.67
C THR A 157 64.78 12.99 28.94
#